data_AF-A0A0F9QXG0-F1
#
_entry.id   AF-A0A0F9QXG0-F1
#
_cell.length_a   1.000
_cell.length_b   1.000
_cell.length_c   1.000
_cell.angle_alpha   90.00
_cell.angle_beta   90.00
_cell.angle_gamma   90.00
#
_symmetry.space_group_name_H-M   'P 1'
#
loop_
_entity.id
_entity.type
_entity.pdbx_description
1 polymer ?
#
loop_
_entity_poly.entity_id
_entity_poly.type
_entity_poly.pdbx_seq_one_letter_code
_entity_poly.pdbx_strand_id
1 'polypeptide(L)'
;MTLVVYFVFGRLLVWTLQTSGATKWLWKLNSYLTALGECDFCVGVWIFPFLAYIMGINFLAPIYIPFISEIITGIASSFATHLARMGWNAKYGITYLEN
;
A
#
# COMPACT_ATOMS: atom_id res chain seq x y z
N MET A 1 -4.74 -13.48 -13.53
CA MET A 1 -3.57 -13.79 -12.68
C MET A 1 -2.74 -12.56 -12.34
N THR A 2 -2.47 -11.67 -13.30
CA THR A 2 -1.69 -10.43 -13.10
C THR A 2 -2.19 -9.53 -11.96
N LEU A 3 -3.50 -9.38 -11.78
CA LEU A 3 -4.06 -8.57 -10.68
C LEU A 3 -3.80 -9.16 -9.28
N VAL A 4 -3.93 -10.48 -9.12
CA VAL A 4 -3.66 -11.14 -7.82
C VAL A 4 -2.19 -11.00 -7.45
N VAL A 5 -1.30 -11.24 -8.42
CA VAL A 5 0.14 -11.04 -8.25
C VAL A 5 0.43 -9.59 -7.86
N TYR A 6 -0.17 -8.63 -8.55
CA TYR A 6 -0.02 -7.21 -8.26
C TYR A 6 -0.41 -6.84 -6.82
N PHE A 7 -1.57 -7.30 -6.34
CA PHE A 7 -2.00 -7.01 -4.97
C PHE A 7 -1.12 -7.70 -3.92
N VAL A 8 -0.73 -8.96 -4.15
CA VAL A 8 0.11 -9.72 -3.22
C VAL A 8 1.52 -9.13 -3.16
N PHE A 9 2.16 -8.87 -4.31
CA PHE A 9 3.49 -8.27 -4.35
C PHE A 9 3.50 -6.85 -3.81
N GLY A 10 2.49 -6.04 -4.16
CA GLY A 10 2.34 -4.69 -3.62
C GLY A 10 2.26 -4.73 -2.09
N ARG A 11 1.46 -5.65 -1.52
CA ARG A 11 1.37 -5.81 -0.07
C ARG A 11 2.68 -6.27 0.56
N LEU A 12 3.36 -7.26 -0.04
CA LEU A 12 4.65 -7.75 0.45
C LEU A 12 5.71 -6.65 0.45
N LEU A 13 5.75 -5.81 -0.58
CA LEU A 13 6.68 -4.68 -0.67
C LEU A 13 6.36 -3.60 0.37
N VAL A 14 5.08 -3.24 0.55
CA VAL A 14 4.67 -2.31 1.63
C VAL A 14 5.14 -2.84 2.97
N TRP A 15 4.86 -4.12 3.26
CA TRP A 15 5.27 -4.74 4.51
C TRP A 15 6.80 -4.79 4.68
N THR A 16 7.53 -5.07 3.61
CA THR A 16 9.00 -5.12 3.63
C THR A 16 9.59 -3.75 3.92
N LEU A 17 9.11 -2.69 3.25
CA LEU A 17 9.54 -1.31 3.55
C LEU A 17 9.20 -0.92 4.98
N GLN A 18 8.03 -1.32 5.48
CA GLN A 18 7.63 -1.05 6.85
C GLN A 18 8.46 -1.79 7.91
N THR A 19 8.88 -3.01 7.60
CA THR A 19 9.54 -3.88 8.57
C THR A 19 11.05 -3.71 8.55
N SER A 20 11.64 -3.33 7.41
CA SER A 20 13.09 -3.26 7.25
C SER A 20 13.74 -2.21 8.16
N GLY A 21 14.85 -2.57 8.79
CA GLY A 21 15.54 -1.70 9.75
C GLY A 21 16.09 -0.41 9.13
N ALA A 22 16.52 -0.48 7.87
CA ALA A 22 17.05 0.69 7.15
C ALA A 22 15.97 1.76 6.94
N THR A 23 14.76 1.37 6.52
CA THR A 23 13.67 2.31 6.30
C THR A 23 13.11 2.84 7.62
N LYS A 24 13.06 2.02 8.67
CA LYS A 24 12.69 2.47 10.03
C LYS A 24 13.62 3.55 10.57
N TRP A 25 14.92 3.48 10.28
CA TRP A 25 15.86 4.52 10.69
C TRP A 25 15.56 5.86 10.01
N LEU A 26 15.27 5.84 8.70
CA LEU A 26 14.87 7.04 7.95
C LEU A 26 13.58 7.65 8.49
N TRP A 27 12.61 6.84 8.87
CA TRP A 27 11.33 7.33 9.36
C TRP A 27 11.43 7.95 10.76
N LYS A 28 12.33 7.44 11.61
CA LYS A 28 12.59 7.99 12.95
C LYS A 28 13.21 9.39 12.96
N LEU A 29 13.65 9.91 11.82
CA LEU A 29 14.22 11.26 11.71
C LEU A 29 13.19 12.36 12.00
N ASN A 30 11.89 12.11 11.78
CA ASN A 30 10.84 13.09 12.00
C ASN A 30 9.54 12.39 12.43
N SER A 31 8.82 12.96 13.39
CA SER A 31 7.54 12.41 13.87
C SER A 31 6.50 12.25 12.75
N TYR A 32 6.48 13.17 11.78
CA TYR A 32 5.60 13.07 10.61
C TYR A 32 5.97 11.88 9.70
N LEU A 33 7.27 11.66 9.49
CA LEU A 33 7.77 10.55 8.67
C LEU A 33 7.52 9.19 9.34
N THR A 34 7.61 9.12 10.67
CA THR A 34 7.22 7.92 11.44
C THR A 34 5.75 7.57 11.19
N ALA A 35 4.84 8.55 11.33
CA ALA A 35 3.42 8.33 11.11
C ALA A 35 3.10 7.91 9.66
N LEU A 36 3.77 8.52 8.67
CA LEU A 36 3.61 8.15 7.26
C LEU A 36 4.14 6.74 6.97
N GLY A 37 5.27 6.37 7.57
CA GLY A 37 5.88 5.06 7.39
C GLY A 37 5.04 3.93 7.98
N GLU A 38 4.42 4.15 9.13
CA GLU A 38 3.55 3.16 9.78
C GLU A 38 2.20 2.97 9.05
N CYS A 39 1.76 3.96 8.28
CA CYS A 39 0.52 3.90 7.53
C CYS A 39 0.68 3.10 6.22
N ASP A 40 -0.04 1.97 6.10
CA ASP A 40 -0.03 1.14 4.88
C ASP A 40 -0.48 1.89 3.64
N PHE A 41 -1.48 2.76 3.79
CA PHE A 41 -2.00 3.51 2.67
C PHE A 41 -0.97 4.51 2.16
N CYS A 42 -0.32 5.24 3.07
CA CYS A 42 0.69 6.24 2.71
C CYS A 42 1.88 5.61 1.99
N VAL A 43 2.37 4.47 2.49
CA VAL A 43 3.46 3.74 1.81
C VAL A 43 2.95 3.11 0.50
N GLY A 44 1.76 2.54 0.51
CA GLY A 44 1.13 1.91 -0.65
C GLY A 44 0.87 2.87 -1.81
N VAL A 45 0.56 4.14 -1.54
CA VAL A 45 0.36 5.17 -2.58
C VAL A 45 1.60 5.37 -3.44
N TRP A 46 2.80 4.99 -2.98
CA TRP A 46 4.01 5.03 -3.79
C TRP A 46 4.32 3.69 -4.47
N ILE A 47 4.09 2.58 -3.75
CA ILE A 47 4.42 1.24 -4.25
C ILE A 47 3.45 0.80 -5.35
N PHE A 48 2.14 0.99 -5.16
CA PHE A 48 1.13 0.47 -6.07
C PHE A 48 1.14 1.15 -7.45
N PRO A 49 1.34 2.48 -7.59
CA PRO A 49 1.55 3.09 -8.90
C PRO A 49 2.82 2.63 -9.60
N PHE A 50 3.92 2.48 -8.85
CA PHE A 50 5.18 1.98 -9.40
C PHE A 50 5.03 0.55 -9.92
N LEU A 51 4.35 -0.32 -9.16
CA LEU A 51 4.04 -1.67 -9.61
C LEU A 51 3.09 -1.68 -10.80
N ALA A 52 2.13 -0.74 -10.85
CA ALA A 52 1.15 -0.66 -11.94
C ALA A 52 1.85 -0.28 -13.25
N TYR A 53 2.81 0.65 -13.16
CA TYR A 53 3.67 1.03 -14.28
C TYR A 53 4.52 -0.15 -14.79
N ILE A 54 5.19 -0.88 -13.89
CA ILE A 54 6.04 -2.04 -14.29
C ILE A 54 5.20 -3.17 -14.89
N MET A 55 4.04 -3.46 -14.31
CA MET A 55 3.19 -4.58 -14.74
C MET A 55 2.19 -4.20 -15.85
N GLY A 56 2.15 -2.93 -16.27
CA GLY A 56 1.21 -2.44 -17.28
C GLY A 56 -0.26 -2.55 -16.86
N ILE A 57 -0.55 -2.41 -15.56
CA ILE A 57 -1.91 -2.52 -15.02
C ILE A 57 -2.58 -1.15 -15.01
N ASN A 58 -3.79 -1.08 -15.56
CA ASN A 58 -4.57 0.15 -15.59
C ASN A 58 -6.07 -0.14 -15.43
N PHE A 59 -6.71 0.50 -14.46
CA PHE A 59 -8.16 0.37 -14.24
C PHE A 59 -9.00 1.34 -15.07
N LEU A 60 -8.42 2.39 -15.65
CA LEU A 60 -9.14 3.43 -16.41
C LEU A 60 -9.21 3.18 -17.92
N ALA A 61 -8.84 1.98 -18.39
CA ALA A 61 -9.00 1.62 -19.80
C ALA A 61 -10.48 1.77 -20.22
N PRO A 62 -10.79 2.48 -21.34
CA PRO A 62 -9.90 2.85 -22.45
C PRO A 62 -9.28 4.26 -22.40
N ILE A 63 -9.55 5.09 -21.38
CA ILE A 63 -8.99 6.45 -21.27
C ILE A 63 -7.59 6.35 -20.66
N TYR A 64 -6.57 6.19 -21.50
CA TYR A 64 -5.17 6.07 -21.08
C TYR A 64 -4.45 7.42 -21.15
N ILE A 65 -4.13 8.00 -19.99
CA ILE A 65 -3.18 9.11 -19.89
C ILE A 65 -1.97 8.58 -19.11
N PRO A 66 -0.78 8.50 -19.73
CA PRO A 66 0.40 7.95 -19.08
C PRO A 66 0.72 8.70 -17.78
N PHE A 67 1.24 7.98 -16.80
CA PHE A 67 1.49 8.40 -15.41
C PHE A 67 0.24 8.66 -14.57
N ILE A 68 -0.72 9.44 -15.06
CA ILE A 68 -1.92 9.80 -14.29
C ILE A 68 -2.77 8.56 -14.03
N SER A 69 -2.94 7.73 -15.05
CA SER A 69 -3.78 6.54 -14.94
C SER A 69 -3.21 5.49 -13.97
N GLU A 70 -1.88 5.40 -13.89
CA GLU A 70 -1.11 4.52 -13.03
C GLU A 70 -1.12 5.03 -11.58
N ILE A 71 -1.02 6.35 -11.39
CA ILE A 71 -1.20 7.00 -10.08
C ILE A 71 -2.61 6.71 -9.56
N ILE A 72 -3.66 6.93 -10.35
CA ILE A 72 -5.04 6.68 -9.93
C ILE A 72 -5.25 5.18 -9.64
N THR A 73 -4.77 4.31 -10.54
CA THR A 73 -4.84 2.85 -10.37
C THR A 73 -4.14 2.42 -9.07
N GLY A 74 -2.96 2.98 -8.78
CA GLY A 74 -2.21 2.66 -7.58
C GLY A 74 -2.81 3.25 -6.31
N ILE A 75 -3.37 4.45 -6.33
CA ILE A 75 -4.12 5.03 -5.20
C ILE A 75 -5.33 4.16 -4.88
N ALA A 76 -6.12 3.80 -5.91
CA ALA A 76 -7.30 2.94 -5.74
C ALA A 76 -6.91 1.57 -5.15
N SER A 77 -5.81 1.00 -5.62
CA SER A 77 -5.29 -0.28 -5.13
C SER A 77 -4.76 -0.21 -3.69
N SER A 78 -4.00 0.85 -3.38
CA SER A 78 -3.54 1.14 -2.02
C SER A 78 -4.72 1.30 -1.06
N PHE A 79 -5.75 2.03 -1.49
CA PHE A 79 -6.96 2.24 -0.70
C PHE A 79 -7.71 0.92 -0.47
N ALA A 80 -7.91 0.11 -1.51
CA ALA A 80 -8.57 -1.18 -1.40
C ALA A 80 -7.83 -2.14 -0.45
N THR A 81 -6.50 -2.21 -0.55
CA THR A 81 -5.69 -3.07 0.34
C THR A 81 -5.67 -2.58 1.78
N HIS A 82 -5.68 -1.26 1.99
CA HIS A 82 -5.80 -0.65 3.31
C HIS A 82 -7.17 -0.95 3.95
N LEU A 83 -8.27 -0.78 3.20
CA LEU A 83 -9.62 -1.15 3.65
C LEU A 83 -9.71 -2.64 3.98
N ALA A 84 -9.14 -3.51 3.14
CA ALA A 84 -9.13 -4.95 3.39
C ALA A 84 -8.40 -5.30 4.70
N ARG A 85 -7.27 -4.64 4.99
CA ARG A 85 -6.54 -4.82 6.26
C ARG A 85 -7.37 -4.33 7.45
N MET A 86 -7.99 -3.15 7.35
CA MET A 86 -8.85 -2.63 8.43
C MET A 86 -10.05 -3.55 8.67
N GLY A 87 -10.71 -4.04 7.63
CA GLY A 87 -11.82 -4.99 7.73
C GLY A 87 -11.38 -6.32 8.35
N TRP A 88 -10.19 -6.81 8.00
CA TRP A 88 -9.61 -7.99 8.62
C TRP A 88 -9.35 -7.79 10.12
N ASN A 89 -8.74 -6.66 10.48
CA ASN A 89 -8.48 -6.31 11.88
C ASN A 89 -9.78 -6.06 12.67
N ALA A 90 -10.83 -5.51 12.05
CA ALA A 90 -12.11 -5.33 12.72
C ALA A 90 -12.82 -6.68 12.96
N LYS A 91 -12.65 -7.65 12.06
CA LYS A 91 -13.32 -8.95 12.15
C LYS A 91 -12.57 -9.98 13.00
N TYR A 92 -11.23 -9.96 12.95
CA TYR A 92 -10.37 -10.97 13.59
C TYR A 92 -9.32 -10.37 14.53
N GLY A 93 -9.26 -9.04 14.66
CA GLY A 93 -8.41 -8.38 15.64
C GLY A 93 -8.87 -8.75 17.03
N ILE A 94 -8.02 -9.50 17.72
CA ILE A 94 -8.22 -9.87 19.11
C ILE A 94 -8.06 -8.58 19.91
N THR A 95 -9.17 -7.93 20.28
CA THR A 95 -9.18 -6.97 21.37
C THR A 95 -8.94 -7.77 22.65
N TYR A 96 -7.73 -7.73 23.18
CA TYR A 96 -7.54 -8.03 24.59
C TYR A 96 -8.33 -6.96 25.35
N LEU A 97 -9.44 -7.35 25.97
CA LEU A 97 -10.04 -6.54 27.02
C LEU A 97 -9.03 -6.57 28.18
N GLU A 98 -8.16 -5.56 28.25
CA GLU A 98 -7.42 -5.28 29.48
C GLU A 98 -8.46 -5.00 30.57
N ASN A 99 -8.65 -5.97 31.46
CA ASN A 99 -9.32 -5.82 32.75
C ASN A 99 -8.38 -5.12 33.73
#